data_AF-X1QXZ1-F1
#
_entry.id   AF-X1QXZ1-F1
#
_cell.length_a   1.000
_cell.length_b   1.000
_cell.length_c   1.000
_cell.angle_alpha   90.00
_cell.angle_beta   90.00
_cell.angle_gamma   90.00
#
_symmetry.space_group_name_H-M   'P 1'
#
loop_
_entity.id
_entity.type
_entity.pdbx_description
1 polymer ?
#
loop_
_entity_poly.entity_id
_entity_poly.type
_entity_poly.pdbx_seq_one_letter_code
_entity_poly.pdbx_strand_id
1 'polypeptide(L)'
;MASTFGDKKVQRGDLSGRVKVAVICSILNLPFFLFGFAMTPNVANSTFFFGTLFVNDIGFWVLWLVYCSFLGVGLALTMGIGPNWYSSLIDVNFPENRGTMVAVGAFIDSIGRALGAIIGGFVVTLTGSFSATIFWSFLIFGIFSTCLWIPLFFTAKKDYLEINEAMEKRASSLSDVQFKEAK
;
A
#
# COMPACT_ATOMS: atom_id res chain seq x y z
N MET A 1 -6.45 -11.88 3.71
CA MET A 1 -5.61 -12.43 4.80
C MET A 1 -4.93 -11.33 5.62
N ALA A 2 -4.22 -10.38 4.98
CA ALA A 2 -3.60 -9.25 5.69
C ALA A 2 -4.61 -8.29 6.36
N SER A 3 -5.77 -8.06 5.74
CA SER A 3 -6.88 -7.27 6.33
C SER A 3 -7.39 -7.89 7.63
N THR A 4 -7.67 -9.19 7.63
CA THR A 4 -8.11 -9.95 8.82
C THR A 4 -7.08 -9.92 9.94
N PHE A 5 -5.79 -9.86 9.61
CA PHE A 5 -4.73 -9.74 10.60
C PHE A 5 -4.64 -8.34 11.21
N GLY A 6 -4.83 -7.29 10.39
CA GLY A 6 -4.99 -5.91 10.85
C GLY A 6 -6.19 -5.78 11.80
N ASP A 7 -7.34 -6.33 11.42
CA ASP A 7 -8.55 -6.33 12.24
C ASP A 7 -8.37 -7.08 13.56
N LYS A 8 -7.73 -8.25 13.55
CA LYS A 8 -7.42 -8.99 14.77
C LYS A 8 -6.49 -8.22 15.72
N LYS A 9 -5.55 -7.41 15.20
CA LYS A 9 -4.69 -6.55 16.03
C LYS A 9 -5.47 -5.40 16.67
N VAL A 10 -6.37 -4.78 15.91
CA VAL A 10 -7.27 -3.73 16.46
C VAL A 10 -8.21 -4.30 17.51
N GLN A 11 -8.80 -5.48 17.27
CA GLN A 11 -9.65 -6.18 18.23
C GLN A 11 -8.90 -6.59 19.52
N ARG A 12 -7.58 -6.75 19.46
CA ARG A 12 -6.71 -7.03 20.62
C ARG A 12 -6.24 -5.77 21.36
N GLY A 13 -6.73 -4.59 20.96
CA GLY A 13 -6.44 -3.32 21.63
C GLY A 13 -5.33 -2.47 20.98
N ASP A 14 -4.69 -2.92 19.90
CA ASP A 14 -3.75 -2.08 19.15
C ASP A 14 -4.50 -1.29 18.08
N LEU A 15 -4.97 -0.10 18.45
CA LEU A 15 -5.70 0.85 17.60
C LEU A 15 -4.91 1.22 16.31
N SER A 16 -3.57 1.16 16.37
CA SER A 16 -2.68 1.40 15.22
C SER A 16 -2.38 0.14 14.40
N GLY A 17 -2.98 -1.00 14.75
CA GLY A 17 -2.68 -2.31 14.19
C GLY A 17 -2.88 -2.40 12.68
N ARG A 18 -3.93 -1.77 12.14
CA ARG A 18 -4.23 -1.71 10.70
C ARG A 18 -3.15 -0.93 9.93
N VAL A 19 -2.81 0.28 10.39
CA VAL A 19 -1.72 1.09 9.80
C VAL A 19 -0.40 0.34 9.82
N LYS A 20 -0.07 -0.30 10.95
CA LYS A 20 1.16 -1.09 11.07
C LYS A 20 1.23 -2.21 10.04
N VAL A 21 0.14 -2.94 9.82
CA VAL A 21 0.09 -4.01 8.81
C VAL A 21 0.21 -3.43 7.41
N ALA A 22 -0.46 -2.32 7.09
CA ALA A 22 -0.33 -1.66 5.80
C ALA A 22 1.12 -1.24 5.50
N VAL A 23 1.80 -0.62 6.47
CA VAL A 23 3.18 -0.18 6.29
C VAL A 23 4.14 -1.38 6.17
N ILE A 24 3.96 -2.44 6.97
CA ILE A 24 4.76 -3.66 6.85
C ILE A 24 4.58 -4.28 5.46
N CYS A 25 3.35 -4.34 4.95
CA CYS A 25 3.08 -4.81 3.59
C CYS A 25 3.73 -3.91 2.54
N SER A 26 3.74 -2.59 2.74
CA SER A 26 4.41 -1.62 1.86
C SER A 26 5.94 -1.77 1.87
N ILE A 27 6.55 -2.01 3.03
CA ILE A 27 7.99 -2.24 3.14
C ILE A 27 8.36 -3.59 2.52
N LEU A 28 7.57 -4.63 2.78
CA LEU A 28 7.85 -5.97 2.29
C LEU A 28 7.62 -6.10 0.79
N ASN A 29 6.64 -5.41 0.19
CA ASN A 29 6.42 -5.53 -1.25
C ASN A 29 7.63 -5.04 -2.08
N LEU A 30 8.41 -4.11 -1.51
CA LEU A 30 9.53 -3.45 -2.16
C LEU A 30 10.61 -4.43 -2.63
N PRO A 31 11.25 -5.22 -1.75
CA PRO A 31 12.27 -6.18 -2.14
C PRO A 31 11.73 -7.26 -3.09
N PHE A 32 10.49 -7.73 -2.93
CA PHE A 32 9.93 -8.76 -3.82
C PHE A 32 9.75 -8.25 -5.24
N PHE A 33 9.23 -7.03 -5.42
CA PHE A 33 9.11 -6.43 -6.74
C PHE A 33 10.44 -6.02 -7.33
N LEU A 34 11.36 -5.45 -6.54
CA LEU A 34 12.70 -5.11 -7.04
C LEU A 34 13.44 -6.34 -7.56
N PHE A 35 13.40 -7.44 -6.81
CA PHE A 35 14.00 -8.69 -7.24
C PHE A 35 13.28 -9.29 -8.45
N GLY A 36 11.94 -9.29 -8.44
CA GLY A 36 11.12 -9.73 -9.57
C GLY A 36 11.44 -8.97 -10.86
N PHE A 37 11.44 -7.63 -10.82
CA PHE A 37 11.73 -6.80 -12.00
C PHE A 37 13.20 -6.85 -12.42
N ALA A 38 14.14 -6.98 -11.48
CA ALA A 38 15.53 -7.23 -11.81
C ALA A 38 15.68 -8.55 -12.59
N MET A 39 14.93 -9.59 -12.21
CA MET A 39 14.90 -10.89 -12.87
C MET A 39 14.06 -10.96 -14.15
N THR A 40 13.63 -9.83 -14.72
CA THR A 40 12.74 -9.88 -15.89
C THR A 40 13.37 -10.69 -17.04
N PRO A 41 12.69 -11.74 -17.53
CA PRO A 41 13.23 -12.61 -18.58
C PRO A 41 13.17 -11.96 -19.96
N ASN A 42 14.20 -12.20 -20.75
CA ASN A 42 14.18 -11.98 -22.20
C ASN A 42 14.03 -13.33 -22.89
N VAL A 43 12.80 -13.59 -23.36
CA VAL A 43 12.39 -14.87 -23.96
C VAL A 43 13.12 -15.15 -25.28
N ALA A 44 13.49 -14.10 -26.04
CA ALA A 44 14.14 -14.29 -27.34
C ALA A 44 15.57 -14.83 -27.21
N ASN A 45 16.27 -14.45 -26.15
CA ASN A 45 17.68 -14.82 -25.93
C ASN A 45 17.87 -15.81 -24.76
N SER A 46 16.78 -16.30 -24.14
CA SER A 46 16.81 -17.13 -22.92
C SER A 46 17.70 -16.54 -21.80
N THR A 47 17.64 -15.22 -21.62
CA THR A 47 18.45 -14.52 -20.61
C THR A 47 17.62 -13.93 -19.48
N PHE A 48 18.18 -13.88 -18.29
CA PHE A 48 17.64 -13.19 -17.10
C PHE A 48 18.54 -12.04 -16.67
N PHE A 49 18.09 -11.22 -15.70
CA PHE A 49 18.87 -10.11 -15.13
C PHE A 49 19.33 -9.10 -16.19
N PHE A 50 18.38 -8.51 -16.91
CA PHE A 50 18.66 -7.54 -17.98
C PHE A 50 19.62 -8.04 -19.07
N GLY A 51 19.62 -9.35 -19.35
CA GLY A 51 20.47 -9.97 -20.37
C GLY A 51 21.82 -10.49 -19.86
N THR A 52 22.09 -10.43 -18.55
CA THR A 52 23.39 -10.81 -17.98
C THR A 52 23.55 -12.32 -17.82
N LEU A 53 22.47 -13.03 -17.49
CA LEU A 53 22.52 -14.46 -17.20
C LEU A 53 21.93 -15.27 -18.35
N PHE A 54 22.76 -16.05 -19.05
CA PHE A 54 22.33 -17.01 -20.06
C PHE A 54 21.96 -18.35 -19.40
N VAL A 55 20.87 -18.97 -19.85
CA VAL A 55 20.33 -20.18 -19.22
C VAL A 55 19.92 -21.19 -20.29
N ASN A 56 20.04 -22.48 -19.97
CA ASN A 56 19.49 -23.55 -20.80
C ASN A 56 17.95 -23.62 -20.66
N ASP A 57 17.30 -24.41 -21.51
CA ASP A 57 15.83 -24.53 -21.54
C ASP A 57 15.23 -24.92 -20.18
N ILE A 58 15.84 -25.89 -19.49
CA ILE A 58 15.38 -26.35 -18.17
C ILE A 58 15.52 -25.23 -17.14
N GLY A 59 16.68 -24.57 -17.10
CA GLY A 59 16.94 -23.48 -16.17
C GLY A 59 16.07 -22.25 -16.45
N PHE A 60 15.72 -22.00 -17.71
CA PHE A 60 14.79 -20.94 -18.09
C PHE A 60 13.42 -21.15 -17.44
N TRP A 61 12.84 -22.35 -17.53
CA TRP A 61 11.54 -22.65 -16.91
C TRP A 61 11.59 -22.59 -15.38
N VAL A 62 12.68 -23.05 -14.77
CA VAL A 62 12.86 -22.95 -13.31
C VAL A 62 12.91 -21.49 -12.87
N LEU A 63 13.74 -20.66 -13.51
CA LEU A 63 13.85 -19.24 -13.18
C LEU A 63 12.58 -18.45 -13.52
N TRP A 64 11.83 -18.87 -14.54
CA TRP A 64 10.52 -18.31 -14.86
C TRP A 64 9.52 -18.53 -13.72
N LEU A 65 9.45 -19.74 -13.16
CA LEU A 65 8.60 -20.03 -11.99
C LEU A 65 9.01 -19.21 -10.76
N VAL A 66 10.32 -19.04 -10.55
CA VAL A 66 10.84 -18.18 -9.48
C VAL A 66 10.39 -16.73 -9.70
N TYR A 67 10.59 -16.19 -10.90
CA TYR A 67 10.15 -14.84 -11.28
C TYR A 67 8.64 -14.64 -11.04
N CYS A 68 7.79 -15.55 -11.52
CA CYS A 68 6.35 -15.50 -11.29
C CYS A 68 5.98 -15.55 -9.80
N SER A 69 6.71 -16.35 -9.01
CA SER A 69 6.48 -16.45 -7.56
C SER A 69 6.81 -15.14 -6.84
N PHE A 70 7.94 -14.51 -7.18
CA PHE A 70 8.32 -13.21 -6.62
C PHE A 70 7.31 -12.11 -6.95
N LEU A 71 6.86 -12.04 -8.22
CA LEU A 71 5.81 -11.09 -8.61
C LEU A 71 4.47 -11.39 -7.93
N GLY A 72 4.10 -12.67 -7.82
CA GLY A 72 2.87 -13.10 -7.15
C GLY A 72 2.85 -12.70 -5.68
N VAL A 73 3.96 -12.91 -4.96
CA VAL A 73 4.11 -12.48 -3.56
C VAL A 73 4.08 -10.96 -3.44
N GLY A 74 4.79 -10.25 -4.32
CA GLY A 74 4.75 -8.78 -4.37
C GLY A 74 3.33 -8.23 -4.54
N LEU A 75 2.56 -8.79 -5.49
CA LEU A 75 1.17 -8.42 -5.75
C LEU A 75 0.26 -8.74 -4.56
N ALA A 76 0.44 -9.91 -3.93
CA ALA A 76 -0.31 -10.31 -2.75
C ALA A 76 -0.08 -9.34 -1.58
N LEU A 77 1.14 -8.85 -1.39
CA LEU A 77 1.46 -7.85 -0.37
C LEU A 77 0.80 -6.50 -0.66
N THR A 78 0.77 -6.07 -1.92
CA THR A 78 0.05 -4.84 -2.33
C THR A 78 -1.44 -4.91 -2.02
N MET A 79 -2.07 -6.08 -2.20
CA MET A 79 -3.48 -6.30 -1.81
C MET A 79 -3.71 -6.22 -0.29
N GLY A 80 -2.66 -6.31 0.52
CA GLY A 80 -2.74 -6.07 1.97
C GLY A 80 -2.74 -4.60 2.38
N ILE A 81 -2.29 -3.69 1.50
CA ILE A 81 -2.16 -2.27 1.81
C ILE A 81 -3.53 -1.58 1.75
N GLY A 82 -4.23 -1.72 0.62
CA GLY A 82 -5.49 -1.01 0.34
C GLY A 82 -6.55 -1.14 1.44
N PRO A 83 -6.98 -2.37 1.81
CA PRO A 83 -8.03 -2.54 2.82
C PRO A 83 -7.68 -1.95 4.19
N ASN A 84 -6.42 -2.08 4.61
CA ASN A 84 -5.95 -1.55 5.88
C ASN A 84 -5.88 -0.01 5.84
N TRP A 85 -5.43 0.56 4.72
CA TRP A 85 -5.42 2.00 4.50
C TRP A 85 -6.82 2.61 4.54
N TYR A 86 -7.77 2.07 3.77
CA TYR A 86 -9.15 2.56 3.75
C TYR A 86 -9.81 2.45 5.13
N SER A 87 -9.59 1.34 5.85
CA SER A 87 -10.13 1.16 7.19
C SER A 87 -9.56 2.19 8.17
N SER A 88 -8.25 2.40 8.15
CA SER A 88 -7.61 3.42 9.00
C SER A 88 -8.06 4.85 8.66
N LEU A 89 -8.31 5.15 7.38
CA LEU A 89 -8.83 6.45 6.96
C LEU A 89 -10.25 6.69 7.47
N ILE A 90 -11.08 5.66 7.55
CA ILE A 90 -12.43 5.73 8.14
C ILE A 90 -12.34 5.94 9.67
N ASP A 91 -11.41 5.26 10.32
CA ASP A 91 -11.25 5.28 11.78
C ASP A 91 -10.80 6.66 12.31
N VAL A 92 -9.98 7.40 11.54
CA VAL A 92 -9.46 8.73 11.94
C VAL A 92 -10.33 9.90 11.48
N ASN A 93 -11.55 9.64 11.00
CA ASN A 93 -12.46 10.68 10.52
C ASN A 93 -13.85 10.58 11.14
N PHE A 94 -14.46 11.76 11.32
CA PHE A 94 -15.84 11.88 11.78
C PHE A 94 -16.82 11.19 10.82
N PRO A 95 -17.88 10.54 11.33
CA PRO A 95 -18.85 9.80 10.52
C PRO A 95 -19.40 10.58 9.32
N GLU A 96 -19.65 11.87 9.50
CA GLU A 96 -20.21 12.80 8.53
C GLU A 96 -19.26 13.03 7.34
N ASN A 97 -17.95 12.91 7.57
CA ASN A 97 -16.91 13.26 6.59
C ASN A 97 -16.25 12.03 5.95
N ARG A 98 -16.52 10.81 6.44
CA ARG A 98 -15.86 9.57 5.97
C ARG A 98 -16.00 9.36 4.47
N GLY A 99 -17.19 9.57 3.91
CA GLY A 99 -17.46 9.40 2.49
C GLY A 99 -16.63 10.36 1.63
N THR A 100 -16.58 11.63 2.01
CA THR A 100 -15.79 12.66 1.33
C THR A 100 -14.31 12.35 1.37
N MET A 101 -13.79 11.93 2.53
CA MET A 101 -12.36 11.59 2.66
C MET A 101 -11.97 10.39 1.81
N VAL A 102 -12.81 9.36 1.74
CA VAL A 102 -12.60 8.21 0.85
C VAL A 102 -12.61 8.63 -0.62
N ALA A 103 -13.55 9.50 -1.01
CA ALA A 103 -13.64 10.02 -2.38
C ALA A 103 -12.41 10.86 -2.77
N VAL A 104 -11.96 11.76 -1.88
CA VAL A 104 -10.74 12.56 -2.08
C VAL A 104 -9.52 11.64 -2.22
N GLY A 105 -9.40 10.63 -1.34
CA GLY A 105 -8.33 9.64 -1.43
C GLY A 105 -8.31 8.90 -2.77
N ALA A 106 -9.47 8.43 -3.23
CA ALA A 106 -9.59 7.74 -4.52
C ALA A 106 -9.30 8.66 -5.73
N PHE A 107 -9.71 9.93 -5.64
CA PHE A 107 -9.42 10.94 -6.66
C PHE A 107 -7.92 11.20 -6.79
N ILE A 108 -7.22 11.39 -5.65
CA ILE A 108 -5.77 11.57 -5.62
C ILE A 108 -5.05 10.31 -6.13
N ASP A 109 -5.50 9.10 -5.75
CA ASP A 109 -4.92 7.85 -6.26
C ASP A 109 -5.05 7.75 -7.79
N SER A 110 -6.19 8.17 -8.34
CA SER A 110 -6.44 8.17 -9.78
C SER A 110 -5.51 9.14 -10.52
N ILE A 111 -5.29 10.34 -9.96
CA ILE A 111 -4.31 11.30 -10.50
C ILE A 111 -2.90 10.70 -10.45
N GLY A 112 -2.53 10.08 -9.33
CA GLY A 112 -1.22 9.44 -9.15
C GLY A 112 -0.97 8.34 -10.19
N ARG A 113 -1.96 7.49 -10.46
CA ARG A 113 -1.88 6.43 -11.49
C ARG A 113 -1.73 7.01 -12.89
N ALA A 114 -2.49 8.06 -13.22
CA ALA A 114 -2.42 8.71 -14.52
C ALA A 114 -1.05 9.38 -14.73
N LEU A 115 -0.57 10.16 -13.76
CA LEU A 115 0.74 10.79 -13.80
C LEU A 115 1.86 9.76 -13.84
N GLY A 116 1.76 8.69 -13.05
CA GLY A 116 2.73 7.60 -13.03
C GLY A 116 2.87 6.92 -14.39
N ALA A 117 1.76 6.68 -15.10
CA ALA A 117 1.80 6.13 -16.46
C ALA A 117 2.45 7.08 -17.47
N ILE A 118 2.14 8.39 -17.38
CA ILE A 118 2.73 9.41 -18.25
C ILE A 118 4.25 9.52 -18.01
N ILE A 119 4.67 9.68 -16.76
CA ILE A 119 6.08 9.74 -16.37
C ILE A 119 6.80 8.45 -16.78
N GLY A 120 6.19 7.29 -16.51
CA GLY A 120 6.72 6.00 -16.92
C GLY A 120 6.96 5.91 -18.42
N GLY A 121 6.04 6.40 -19.24
CA GLY A 121 6.20 6.47 -20.70
C GLY A 121 7.42 7.29 -21.13
N PHE A 122 7.66 8.45 -20.52
CA PHE A 122 8.86 9.26 -20.77
C PHE A 122 10.15 8.59 -20.26
N VAL A 123 10.10 7.86 -19.15
CA VAL A 123 11.28 7.14 -18.65
C VAL A 123 11.64 5.95 -19.55
N VAL A 124 10.65 5.30 -20.18
CA VAL A 124 10.89 4.21 -21.13
C VAL A 124 11.69 4.70 -22.34
N THR A 125 11.36 5.89 -22.86
CA THR A 125 12.11 6.45 -24.01
C THR A 125 13.56 6.78 -23.67
N LEU A 126 13.86 7.11 -22.41
CA LEU A 126 15.22 7.37 -21.93
C LEU A 126 16.02 6.09 -21.63
N THR A 127 15.37 5.06 -21.09
CA THR A 127 16.04 3.83 -20.65
C THR A 127 16.12 2.76 -21.73
N GLY A 128 15.30 2.86 -22.79
CA GLY A 128 15.29 1.92 -23.91
C GLY A 128 14.80 0.50 -23.55
N SER A 129 14.40 0.26 -22.31
CA SER A 129 13.95 -1.03 -21.80
C SER A 129 12.85 -0.85 -20.77
N PHE A 130 11.68 -1.43 -21.06
CA PHE A 130 10.51 -1.36 -20.17
C PHE A 130 10.80 -1.95 -18.79
N SER A 131 11.54 -3.06 -18.73
CA SER A 131 11.90 -3.72 -17.47
C SER A 131 12.81 -2.84 -16.62
N ALA A 132 13.78 -2.17 -17.25
CA ALA A 132 14.68 -1.26 -16.55
C ALA A 132 13.91 -0.03 -16.04
N THR A 133 13.00 0.52 -16.85
CA THR A 133 12.12 1.61 -16.43
C THR A 133 11.32 1.25 -15.19
N ILE A 134 10.68 0.08 -15.18
CA ILE A 134 9.86 -0.35 -14.04
C ILE A 134 10.74 -0.52 -12.81
N PHE A 135 11.89 -1.18 -12.94
CA PHE A 135 12.82 -1.37 -11.84
C PHE A 135 13.25 -0.04 -11.21
N TRP A 136 13.75 0.90 -12.02
CA TRP A 136 14.21 2.20 -11.52
C TRP A 136 13.07 3.06 -10.96
N SER A 137 11.92 3.06 -11.62
CA SER A 137 10.74 3.80 -11.15
C SER A 137 10.26 3.25 -9.81
N PHE A 138 10.18 1.92 -9.68
CA PHE A 138 9.73 1.26 -8.46
C PHE A 138 10.74 1.44 -7.32
N LEU A 139 12.04 1.47 -7.63
CA LEU A 139 13.09 1.77 -6.66
C LEU A 139 12.97 3.21 -6.13
N ILE A 140 12.94 4.19 -7.02
CA ILE A 140 12.96 5.62 -6.63
C ILE A 140 11.63 6.02 -5.97
N PHE A 141 10.51 5.81 -6.67
CA PHE A 141 9.20 6.23 -6.18
C PHE A 141 8.68 5.32 -5.07
N GLY A 142 9.01 4.01 -5.09
CA GLY A 142 8.62 3.08 -4.03
C GLY A 142 9.32 3.38 -2.71
N ILE A 143 10.63 3.68 -2.73
CA ILE A 143 11.36 4.11 -1.52
C ILE A 143 10.79 5.43 -1.01
N PHE A 144 10.62 6.42 -1.89
CA PHE A 144 10.05 7.72 -1.52
C PHE A 144 8.65 7.57 -0.88
N SER A 145 7.77 6.79 -1.52
CA SER A 145 6.44 6.47 -1.00
C SER A 145 6.53 5.82 0.38
N THR A 146 7.39 4.80 0.54
CA THR A 146 7.54 4.09 1.83
C THR A 146 8.04 5.01 2.95
N CYS A 147 8.93 5.95 2.65
CA CYS A 147 9.37 6.96 3.63
C CYS A 147 8.21 7.85 4.12
N LEU A 148 7.27 8.22 3.25
CA LEU A 148 6.10 9.01 3.63
C LEU A 148 5.11 8.26 4.52
N TRP A 149 5.14 6.92 4.52
CA TRP A 149 4.31 6.08 5.37
C TRP A 149 4.85 5.91 6.81
N ILE A 150 6.14 6.18 7.04
CA ILE A 150 6.76 6.01 8.37
C ILE A 150 6.18 6.95 9.44
N PRO A 151 5.97 8.26 9.18
CA PRO A 151 5.36 9.16 10.16
C PRO A 151 3.98 8.72 10.65
N LEU A 152 3.22 8.04 9.78
CA LEU A 152 1.88 7.52 10.05
C LEU A 152 1.84 6.51 11.21
N PHE A 153 2.95 5.82 11.51
CA PHE A 153 3.05 4.97 12.70
C PHE A 153 2.89 5.73 14.01
N PHE A 154 3.39 6.97 14.05
CA PHE A 154 3.47 7.75 15.27
C PHE A 154 2.21 8.60 15.50
N THR A 155 1.55 9.04 14.42
CA THR A 155 0.37 9.91 14.51
C THR A 155 -0.93 9.12 14.64
N ALA A 156 -1.05 7.96 13.96
CA ALA A 156 -2.33 7.26 13.84
C ALA A 156 -3.00 6.91 15.18
N LYS A 157 -2.23 6.55 16.21
CA LYS A 157 -2.81 6.26 17.54
C LYS A 157 -3.37 7.51 18.20
N LYS A 158 -2.67 8.64 18.08
CA LYS A 158 -3.11 9.92 18.65
C LYS A 158 -4.38 10.39 17.97
N ASP A 159 -4.40 10.37 16.64
CA ASP A 159 -5.53 10.82 15.83
C ASP A 159 -6.78 9.99 16.12
N TYR A 160 -6.63 8.67 16.27
CA TYR A 160 -7.74 7.79 16.65
C TYR A 160 -8.33 8.15 18.02
N LEU A 161 -7.47 8.36 19.03
CA LEU A 161 -7.93 8.68 20.39
C LEU A 161 -8.64 10.03 20.44
N GLU A 162 -8.11 11.03 19.73
CA GLU A 162 -8.67 12.37 19.68
C GLU A 162 -10.08 12.39 19.07
N ILE A 163 -10.28 11.66 17.97
CA ILE A 163 -11.61 11.52 17.35
C ILE A 163 -12.57 10.78 18.26
N ASN A 164 -12.12 9.70 18.92
CA ASN A 164 -12.99 8.91 19.79
C ASN A 164 -13.42 9.72 21.03
N GLU A 165 -12.49 10.47 21.65
CA GLU A 165 -12.80 11.34 22.79
C GLU A 165 -13.76 12.47 22.39
N ALA A 166 -13.59 13.06 21.20
CA ALA A 166 -14.51 14.07 20.68
C ALA A 166 -15.91 13.49 20.43
N MET A 167 -16.00 12.26 19.94
CA MET A 167 -17.28 11.56 19.73
C MET A 167 -17.97 11.20 21.05
N GLU A 168 -17.22 10.77 22.05
CA GLU A 168 -17.75 10.45 23.38
C GLU A 168 -18.32 11.68 24.07
N LYS A 169 -17.60 12.82 24.01
CA LYS A 169 -18.10 14.12 24.52
C LYS A 169 -19.39 14.58 23.83
N ARG A 170 -19.50 14.35 22.52
CA ARG A 170 -20.73 14.68 21.76
C ARG A 170 -21.88 13.78 22.19
N ALA A 171 -21.64 12.47 22.30
CA ALA A 171 -22.65 11.51 22.72
C ALA A 171 -23.18 11.82 24.13
N SER A 172 -22.31 12.13 25.09
CA SER A 172 -22.73 12.50 26.45
C SER A 172 -23.57 13.77 26.45
N SER A 173 -23.17 14.80 25.70
CA SER A 173 -23.93 16.06 25.61
C SER A 173 -25.34 15.88 25.03
N LEU A 174 -25.52 14.97 24.07
CA LEU A 174 -26.83 14.65 23.50
C LEU A 174 -27.70 13.87 24.50
N SER A 175 -27.11 12.95 25.26
CA SER A 175 -27.84 12.21 26.29
C SER A 175 -28.33 13.10 27.44
N ASP A 176 -27.53 14.09 27.85
CA ASP A 176 -27.90 15.05 28.91
C ASP A 176 -29.02 15.99 28.48
N VAL A 177 -29.06 16.37 27.20
CA VAL A 177 -30.15 17.18 26.62
C VAL A 177 -31.45 16.38 26.58
N GLN A 178 -31.41 15.14 26.10
CA GLN A 178 -32.58 14.25 26.08
C GLN A 178 -33.14 13.99 27.49
N PHE A 179 -32.27 13.88 28.50
CA PHE A 179 -32.70 13.69 29.89
C PHE A 179 -33.35 14.94 30.49
N LYS A 180 -32.99 16.14 30.02
CA LYS A 180 -33.62 17.41 30.43
C LYS A 180 -34.96 17.67 29.76
N GLU A 181 -35.15 17.24 28.51
CA GLU A 181 -36.43 17.39 27.79
C GLU A 181 -37.48 16.35 28.19
N ALA A 182 -37.05 15.21 28.74
CA ALA A 182 -37.95 14.14 29.20
C ALA A 182 -38.52 14.35 30.63
N LYS A 183 -38.24 15.49 31.27
CA LYS A 183 -38.57 15.79 32.67
C LYS A 183 -39.40 17.06 32.76
#